data_AF-A0A7V9UUA6-F1
#
_entry.id   AF-A0A7V9UUA6-F1
#
_cell.length_a   1.000
_cell.length_b   1.000
_cell.length_c   1.000
_cell.angle_alpha   90.00
_cell.angle_beta   90.00
_cell.angle_gamma   90.00
#
_symmetry.space_group_name_H-M   'P 1'
#
loop_
_entity.id
_entity.type
_entity.pdbx_description
1 polymer ?
#
loop_
_entity_poly.entity_id
_entity_poly.type
_entity_poly.pdbx_seq_one_letter_code
_entity_poly.pdbx_strand_id
1 'polypeptide(L)'
;MKLKIYALWFVVALTAFGLSLGLIEIGRYLQTAFSSEAKNEAKKDEAKKEESVGTVTIEEITYPPRVVNLTTVPVVEQPAPVIESKENTENEFYADGDYYIIGKLPKGFRDFENLSIVTRDYENASEENNYEGVPIPPKGFFLTKKEFNFTRINIANQQIAFETEAKKGISYQFVGEFIEGEAIEVKDKDGYEYTDYAVLKGRLKKMRDGKKIAESEVKFAIMDGC
;
A
#
# COMPACT_ATOMS: atom_id res chain seq x y z
N MET A 1 3.96 41.60 44.32
CA MET A 1 2.48 41.59 44.32
C MET A 1 1.93 41.13 42.96
N LYS A 2 2.29 39.92 42.48
CA LYS A 2 1.85 39.33 41.21
C LYS A 2 1.60 37.81 41.29
N LEU A 3 1.30 37.30 42.49
CA LEU A 3 1.11 35.86 42.72
C LEU A 3 -0.37 35.45 42.87
N LYS A 4 -1.32 36.39 42.85
CA LYS A 4 -2.74 36.12 43.09
C LYS A 4 -3.60 35.97 41.84
N ILE A 5 -3.05 36.20 40.64
CA ILE A 5 -3.83 36.17 39.38
C ILE A 5 -3.87 34.77 38.74
N TYR A 6 -2.87 33.91 38.97
CA TYR A 6 -2.84 32.57 38.36
C TYR A 6 -3.74 31.53 39.04
N ALA A 7 -4.07 31.72 40.32
CA ALA A 7 -4.95 30.79 41.05
C ALA A 7 -6.42 30.87 40.60
N LEU A 8 -6.85 31.99 40.00
CA LEU A 8 -8.25 32.17 39.59
C LEU A 8 -8.56 31.50 38.24
N TRP A 9 -7.58 31.37 37.34
CA TRP A 9 -7.76 30.72 36.05
C TRP A 9 -7.74 29.19 36.13
N PHE A 10 -7.07 28.61 37.13
CA PHE A 10 -7.02 27.15 37.30
C PHE A 10 -8.34 26.55 37.78
N VAL A 11 -9.15 27.31 38.51
CA VAL A 11 -10.46 26.83 39.02
C VAL A 11 -11.53 26.84 37.92
N VAL A 12 -11.44 27.75 36.94
CA VAL A 12 -12.37 27.79 35.79
C VAL A 12 -12.08 26.67 34.79
N ALA A 13 -10.82 26.25 34.64
CA ALA A 13 -10.47 25.11 33.77
C ALA A 13 -10.93 23.76 34.33
N LEU A 14 -11.01 23.59 35.66
CA LEU A 14 -11.43 22.32 36.27
C LEU A 14 -12.95 22.09 36.24
N THR A 15 -13.78 23.13 36.21
CA THR A 15 -15.24 22.95 36.14
C THR A 15 -15.75 22.63 34.73
N ALA A 16 -14.96 22.93 33.68
CA ALA A 16 -15.29 22.54 32.31
C ALA A 16 -14.99 21.06 32.01
N PHE A 17 -14.11 20.40 32.77
CA PHE A 17 -13.74 19.00 32.58
C PHE A 17 -14.61 18.01 33.39
N GLY A 18 -15.36 18.51 34.38
CA GLY A 18 -16.19 17.67 35.26
C GLY A 18 -17.58 17.31 34.73
N LEU A 19 -17.99 17.82 33.57
CA LEU A 19 -19.34 17.57 32.99
C LEU A 19 -19.34 16.77 31.68
N SER A 20 -18.18 16.32 31.16
CA SER A 20 -18.14 15.50 29.93
C SER A 20 -18.04 14.00 30.18
N LEU A 21 -17.77 13.56 31.41
CA LEU A 21 -17.66 12.13 31.76
C LEU A 21 -18.99 11.48 32.18
N GLY A 22 -20.10 12.23 32.14
CA GLY A 22 -21.45 11.75 32.53
C GLY A 22 -22.42 11.46 31.38
N LEU A 23 -21.99 11.50 30.11
CA LEU A 23 -22.89 11.34 28.95
C LEU A 23 -22.46 10.28 27.92
N ILE A 24 -21.43 9.48 28.21
CA ILE A 24 -21.01 8.41 27.29
C ILE A 24 -21.72 7.06 27.57
N GLU A 25 -22.40 6.91 28.72
CA GLU A 25 -23.05 5.63 29.09
C GLU A 25 -24.54 5.49 28.69
N ILE A 26 -25.16 6.51 28.08
CA ILE A 26 -26.59 6.44 27.65
C ILE A 26 -26.73 6.16 26.14
N GLY A 27 -25.65 6.29 25.36
CA GLY A 27 -25.65 6.07 23.92
C GLY A 27 -25.75 4.60 23.47
N ARG A 28 -25.60 3.62 24.38
CA ARG A 28 -25.69 2.18 24.03
C ARG A 28 -27.06 1.54 24.25
N TYR A 29 -28.02 2.24 24.86
CA TYR A 29 -29.37 1.69 25.11
C TYR A 29 -30.42 2.03 24.05
N LEU A 30 -30.16 2.98 23.14
CA LEU A 30 -31.15 3.39 22.14
C LEU A 30 -30.94 2.78 20.74
N GLN A 31 -29.86 2.04 20.50
CA GLN A 31 -29.62 1.43 19.19
C GLN A 31 -30.16 -0.01 19.07
N THR A 32 -30.61 -0.61 20.17
CA THR A 32 -31.26 -1.94 20.19
C THR A 32 -32.79 -1.89 20.04
N ALA A 33 -33.43 -0.72 20.15
CA ALA A 33 -34.89 -0.60 20.06
C ALA A 33 -35.42 -0.31 18.64
N PHE A 34 -34.56 0.07 17.67
CA PHE A 34 -34.98 0.40 16.30
C PHE A 34 -34.49 -0.57 15.22
N SER A 35 -33.93 -1.73 15.61
CA SER A 35 -33.38 -2.73 14.68
C SER A 35 -34.18 -4.05 14.61
N SER A 36 -35.44 -4.08 15.07
CA SER A 36 -36.27 -5.30 15.05
C SER A 36 -37.54 -5.24 14.20
N GLU A 37 -37.88 -4.11 13.57
CA GLU A 37 -39.18 -3.97 12.84
C GLU A 37 -39.08 -3.90 11.30
N ALA A 38 -37.91 -4.11 10.69
CA ALA A 38 -37.76 -4.04 9.24
C ALA A 38 -37.46 -5.40 8.55
N LYS A 39 -37.94 -6.53 9.12
CA LYS A 39 -37.66 -7.87 8.57
C LYS A 39 -38.87 -8.76 8.24
N ASN A 40 -40.08 -8.22 8.22
CA ASN A 40 -41.25 -8.94 7.76
C ASN A 40 -42.05 -8.07 6.79
N GLU A 41 -41.64 -8.03 5.51
CA GLU A 41 -42.51 -7.75 4.35
C GLU A 41 -41.67 -7.64 3.07
N ALA A 42 -41.00 -8.73 2.69
CA ALA A 42 -40.46 -8.92 1.33
C ALA A 42 -40.27 -10.41 1.06
N LYS A 43 -41.35 -11.18 1.23
CA LYS A 43 -41.39 -12.60 0.89
C LYS A 43 -42.73 -12.93 0.26
N LYS A 44 -42.99 -12.33 -0.90
CA LYS A 44 -43.96 -12.84 -1.86
C LYS A 44 -43.64 -12.23 -3.22
N ASP A 45 -43.66 -13.09 -4.23
CA ASP A 45 -43.54 -12.76 -5.65
C ASP A 45 -42.10 -12.54 -6.13
N GLU A 46 -41.40 -13.65 -6.40
CA GLU A 46 -41.09 -13.96 -7.80
C GLU A 46 -40.59 -15.40 -7.92
N ALA A 47 -41.47 -16.22 -8.48
CA ALA A 47 -41.21 -17.56 -8.88
C ALA A 47 -40.54 -17.56 -10.27
N LYS A 48 -39.54 -18.44 -10.39
CA LYS A 48 -39.32 -19.28 -11.58
C LYS A 48 -38.76 -18.59 -12.83
N LYS A 49 -37.43 -18.51 -12.88
CA LYS A 49 -36.69 -18.68 -14.13
C LYS A 49 -35.45 -19.54 -13.85
N GLU A 50 -35.64 -20.86 -13.88
CA GLU A 50 -34.53 -21.82 -14.01
C GLU A 50 -33.99 -21.68 -15.44
N GLU A 51 -32.92 -20.91 -15.56
CA GLU A 51 -32.13 -20.86 -16.78
C GLU A 51 -31.15 -22.03 -16.74
N SER A 52 -31.31 -22.96 -17.69
CA SER A 52 -30.50 -24.17 -17.82
C SER A 52 -29.03 -23.81 -17.92
N VAL A 53 -28.26 -24.21 -16.91
CA VAL A 53 -26.80 -24.13 -16.90
C VAL A 53 -26.29 -25.12 -17.96
N GLY A 54 -25.91 -24.58 -19.12
CA GLY A 54 -25.22 -25.34 -20.15
C GLY A 54 -23.91 -25.88 -19.58
N THR A 55 -23.74 -27.20 -19.64
CA THR A 55 -22.50 -27.88 -19.34
C THR A 55 -21.40 -27.40 -20.29
N VAL A 56 -20.46 -26.61 -19.76
CA VAL A 56 -19.26 -26.20 -20.49
C VAL A 56 -18.30 -27.38 -20.51
N THR A 57 -18.20 -28.05 -21.65
CA THR A 57 -17.18 -29.06 -21.91
C THR A 57 -15.84 -28.34 -22.08
N ILE A 58 -14.94 -28.50 -21.12
CA ILE A 58 -13.57 -27.99 -21.22
C ILE A 58 -12.80 -29.01 -22.04
N GLU A 59 -12.51 -28.69 -23.30
CA GLU A 59 -11.57 -29.46 -24.12
C GLU A 59 -10.17 -29.31 -23.52
N GLU A 60 -9.58 -30.44 -23.12
CA GLU A 60 -8.24 -30.52 -22.57
C GLU A 60 -7.23 -30.17 -23.67
N ILE A 61 -6.69 -28.95 -23.62
CA ILE A 61 -5.68 -28.47 -24.58
C ILE A 61 -4.36 -29.16 -24.25
N THR A 62 -4.08 -30.28 -24.91
CA THR A 62 -2.80 -30.97 -24.85
C THR A 62 -1.78 -30.24 -25.71
N TYR A 63 -0.83 -29.55 -25.09
CA TYR A 63 0.26 -28.91 -25.82
C TYR A 63 1.31 -29.95 -26.23
N PRO A 64 1.77 -29.98 -27.50
CA PRO A 64 2.84 -30.85 -27.90
C PRO A 64 4.15 -30.46 -27.18
N PRO A 65 4.99 -31.44 -26.81
CA PRO A 65 6.27 -31.16 -26.19
C PRO A 65 7.14 -30.29 -27.11
N ARG A 66 7.61 -29.16 -26.58
CA ARG A 66 8.51 -28.27 -27.31
C ARG A 66 9.88 -28.93 -27.43
N VAL A 67 10.21 -29.42 -28.62
CA VAL A 67 11.53 -29.96 -28.94
C VAL A 67 12.52 -28.80 -28.99
N VAL A 68 13.29 -28.62 -27.92
CA VAL A 68 14.39 -27.64 -27.89
C VAL A 68 15.60 -28.30 -28.54
N ASN A 69 15.87 -27.96 -29.79
CA ASN A 69 17.11 -28.35 -30.46
C ASN A 69 18.27 -27.54 -29.85
N LEU A 70 18.94 -28.15 -28.86
CA LEU A 70 20.20 -27.67 -28.31
C LEU A 70 21.28 -27.83 -29.38
N THR A 71 21.44 -26.81 -30.21
CA THR A 71 22.57 -26.73 -31.15
C THR A 71 23.83 -26.55 -30.32
N THR A 72 24.63 -27.60 -30.22
CA THR A 72 25.90 -27.60 -29.50
C THR A 72 26.90 -26.76 -30.31
N VAL A 73 27.04 -25.49 -29.96
CA VAL A 73 28.05 -24.60 -30.54
C VAL A 73 29.41 -25.00 -29.98
N PRO A 74 30.46 -25.17 -30.81
CA PRO A 74 31.80 -25.49 -30.32
C PRO A 74 32.29 -24.40 -29.37
N VAL A 75 32.70 -24.82 -28.17
CA VAL A 75 33.30 -23.96 -27.15
C VAL A 75 34.68 -23.55 -27.66
N VAL A 76 34.78 -22.32 -28.16
CA VAL A 76 36.06 -21.67 -28.44
C VAL A 76 36.61 -21.20 -27.09
N GLU A 77 37.78 -21.70 -26.69
CA GLU A 77 38.52 -21.22 -25.51
C GLU A 77 38.94 -19.77 -25.74
N GLN A 78 38.07 -18.85 -25.33
CA GLN A 78 38.36 -17.43 -25.32
C GLN A 78 39.13 -17.11 -24.03
N PRO A 79 40.29 -16.43 -24.12
CA PRO A 79 41.09 -16.09 -22.94
C PRO A 79 40.24 -15.31 -21.94
N ALA A 80 40.27 -15.74 -20.69
CA ALA A 80 39.48 -15.14 -19.62
C ALA A 80 39.73 -13.62 -19.58
N PRO A 81 38.69 -12.78 -19.74
CA PRO A 81 38.85 -11.35 -19.59
C PRO A 81 39.33 -11.09 -18.17
N VAL A 82 40.45 -10.37 -18.06
CA VAL A 82 40.87 -9.76 -16.79
C VAL A 82 39.84 -8.67 -16.50
N ILE A 83 38.80 -9.05 -15.75
CA ILE A 83 37.79 -8.13 -15.27
C ILE A 83 38.47 -7.34 -14.15
N GLU A 84 38.98 -6.16 -14.46
CA GLU A 84 39.24 -5.14 -13.46
C GLU A 84 37.88 -4.83 -12.81
N SER A 85 37.66 -5.39 -11.62
CA SER A 85 36.51 -5.09 -10.78
C SER A 85 36.62 -3.64 -10.34
N LYS A 86 36.04 -2.74 -11.13
CA LYS A 86 35.74 -1.38 -10.69
C LYS A 86 34.95 -1.52 -9.39
N GLU A 87 35.55 -1.03 -8.31
CA GLU A 87 34.93 -0.89 -7.01
C GLU A 87 33.73 0.04 -7.20
N ASN A 88 32.57 -0.55 -7.47
CA ASN A 88 31.33 0.16 -7.60
C ASN A 88 30.96 0.54 -6.17
N THR A 89 31.29 1.76 -5.74
CA THR A 89 30.70 2.37 -4.56
C THR A 89 29.23 2.60 -4.90
N GLU A 90 28.46 1.51 -4.93
CA GLU A 90 27.02 1.53 -5.07
C GLU A 90 26.51 2.29 -3.86
N ASN A 91 26.08 3.54 -4.09
CA ASN A 91 25.34 4.28 -3.09
C ASN A 91 24.23 3.36 -2.59
N GLU A 92 24.28 3.02 -1.31
CA GLU A 92 23.34 2.10 -0.70
C GLU A 92 21.93 2.67 -0.88
N PHE A 93 21.13 1.96 -1.68
CA PHE A 93 19.78 2.39 -2.01
C PHE A 93 18.81 1.93 -0.92
N TYR A 94 18.17 2.87 -0.24
CA TYR A 94 17.20 2.60 0.83
C TYR A 94 15.77 2.67 0.27
N ALA A 95 15.06 1.53 0.32
CA ALA A 95 13.67 1.43 -0.12
C ALA A 95 12.66 1.56 1.04
N ASP A 96 13.15 1.62 2.28
CA ASP A 96 12.33 1.82 3.48
C ASP A 96 11.56 3.14 3.41
N GLY A 97 10.28 3.13 3.77
CA GLY A 97 9.51 4.36 3.91
C GLY A 97 8.00 4.21 3.70
N ASP A 98 7.32 5.31 4.01
CA ASP A 98 5.90 5.50 3.74
C ASP A 98 5.73 6.42 2.53
N TYR A 99 5.16 5.87 1.46
CA TYR A 99 5.02 6.51 0.16
C TYR A 99 3.59 6.97 -0.07
N TYR A 100 3.41 8.19 -0.57
CA TYR A 100 2.11 8.76 -0.93
C TYR A 100 2.08 9.21 -2.38
N ILE A 101 0.92 9.09 -3.05
CA ILE A 101 0.77 9.52 -4.45
C ILE A 101 0.80 11.04 -4.52
N ILE A 102 1.71 11.58 -5.33
CA ILE A 102 1.85 13.02 -5.54
C ILE A 102 0.69 13.55 -6.39
N GLY A 103 0.14 14.69 -6.00
CA GLY A 103 -0.91 15.38 -6.72
C GLY A 103 -2.29 14.73 -6.58
N LYS A 104 -3.07 14.74 -7.66
CA LYS A 104 -4.46 14.28 -7.63
C LYS A 104 -4.56 12.76 -7.73
N LEU A 105 -5.18 12.12 -6.73
CA LEU A 105 -5.46 10.69 -6.76
C LEU A 105 -6.25 10.27 -8.03
N PRO A 106 -5.77 9.26 -8.78
CA PRO A 106 -6.49 8.78 -9.96
C PRO A 106 -7.86 8.20 -9.60
N LYS A 107 -8.82 8.26 -10.51
CA LYS A 107 -10.24 7.91 -10.26
C LYS A 107 -10.44 6.52 -9.62
N GLY A 108 -9.63 5.53 -10.00
CA GLY A 108 -9.70 4.15 -9.48
C GLY A 108 -9.03 3.92 -8.12
N PHE A 109 -8.30 4.91 -7.62
CA PHE A 109 -7.45 4.84 -6.43
C PHE A 109 -7.72 6.01 -5.46
N ARG A 110 -8.95 6.57 -5.49
CA ARG A 110 -9.36 7.64 -4.55
C ARG A 110 -9.41 7.21 -3.09
N ASP A 111 -9.37 5.91 -2.86
CA ASP A 111 -9.32 5.30 -1.54
C ASP A 111 -7.90 5.00 -1.06
N PHE A 112 -6.86 5.28 -1.86
CA PHE A 112 -5.46 5.15 -1.46
C PHE A 112 -5.07 6.16 -0.38
N GLU A 113 -4.31 5.71 0.61
CA GLU A 113 -3.78 6.53 1.70
C GLU A 113 -2.25 6.57 1.64
N ASN A 114 -1.58 5.45 1.89
CA ASN A 114 -0.12 5.31 1.73
C ASN A 114 0.28 3.89 1.32
N LEU A 115 1.55 3.75 0.92
CA LEU A 115 2.24 2.49 0.66
C LEU A 115 3.40 2.42 1.65
N SER A 116 3.44 1.43 2.52
CA SER A 116 4.52 1.26 3.50
C SER A 116 5.43 0.11 3.08
N ILE A 117 6.73 0.36 3.02
CA ILE A 117 7.76 -0.65 2.69
C ILE A 117 8.78 -0.69 3.81
N VAL A 118 9.09 -1.91 4.26
CA VAL A 118 10.11 -2.18 5.26
C VAL A 118 11.08 -3.23 4.73
N THR A 119 12.35 -2.87 4.64
CA THR A 119 13.51 -3.67 4.25
C THR A 119 14.55 -3.81 5.36
N ARG A 120 14.37 -3.10 6.49
CA ARG A 120 15.24 -3.20 7.67
C ARG A 120 14.45 -3.39 8.96
N ASP A 121 15.07 -4.08 9.90
CA ASP A 121 14.58 -4.27 11.27
C ASP A 121 15.45 -3.47 12.24
N TYR A 122 14.88 -2.42 12.84
CA TYR A 122 15.56 -1.57 13.80
C TYR A 122 15.36 -2.03 15.24
N GLU A 123 14.37 -2.88 15.53
CA GLU A 123 14.10 -3.37 16.89
C GLU A 123 15.13 -4.42 17.32
N ASN A 124 15.62 -5.20 16.36
CA ASN A 124 16.60 -6.26 16.58
C ASN A 124 18.05 -5.86 16.24
N ALA A 125 18.30 -4.57 16.00
CA ALA A 125 19.65 -4.06 15.80
C ALA A 125 20.44 -4.08 17.12
N SER A 126 21.76 -4.34 17.04
CA SER A 126 22.64 -4.22 18.21
C SER A 126 22.78 -2.75 18.60
N GLU A 127 23.07 -2.46 19.88
CA GLU A 127 23.29 -1.08 20.35
C GLU A 127 24.35 -0.33 19.53
N GLU A 128 25.35 -1.04 18.98
CA GLU A 128 26.39 -0.49 18.12
C GLU A 128 25.89 -0.13 16.70
N ASN A 129 24.84 -0.79 16.21
CA ASN A 129 24.31 -0.66 14.84
C ASN A 129 22.83 -0.20 14.79
N ASN A 130 22.29 0.34 15.89
CA ASN A 130 20.88 0.72 15.99
C ASN A 130 20.40 1.67 14.89
N TYR A 131 21.30 2.48 14.33
CA TYR A 131 20.98 3.42 13.25
C TYR A 131 20.94 2.78 11.86
N GLU A 132 21.66 1.68 11.64
CA GLU A 132 21.75 1.03 10.33
C GLU A 132 20.61 0.02 10.12
N GLY A 133 20.09 -0.57 11.20
CA GLY A 133 19.08 -1.63 11.11
C GLY A 133 19.61 -2.92 10.50
N VAL A 134 18.95 -4.04 10.77
CA VAL A 134 19.31 -5.35 10.18
C VAL A 134 18.52 -5.55 8.88
N PRO A 135 19.16 -5.81 7.73
CA PRO A 135 18.44 -6.10 6.50
C PRO A 135 17.51 -7.31 6.64
N ILE A 136 16.28 -7.17 6.16
CA ILE A 136 15.26 -8.21 6.14
C ILE A 136 14.63 -8.35 4.75
N PRO A 137 14.01 -9.49 4.43
CA PRO A 137 13.19 -9.60 3.22
C PRO A 137 12.13 -8.48 3.20
N PRO A 138 11.92 -7.80 2.06
CA PRO A 138 10.95 -6.71 1.98
C PRO A 138 9.57 -7.15 2.45
N LYS A 139 8.95 -6.34 3.29
CA LYS A 139 7.60 -6.51 3.81
C LYS A 139 6.88 -5.15 3.87
N GLY A 140 5.60 -5.15 4.21
CA GLY A 140 4.81 -3.93 4.32
C GLY A 140 3.38 -4.11 3.83
N PHE A 141 2.73 -2.98 3.55
CA PHE A 141 1.32 -2.96 3.19
C PHE A 141 0.95 -1.81 2.25
N PHE A 142 -0.16 -2.01 1.55
CA PHE A 142 -0.84 -0.98 0.79
C PHE A 142 -2.07 -0.51 1.56
N LEU A 143 -2.08 0.73 2.03
CA LEU A 143 -3.17 1.28 2.82
C LEU A 143 -4.19 1.98 1.94
N THR A 144 -5.44 1.62 2.20
CA THR A 144 -6.62 2.37 1.80
C THR A 144 -7.45 2.63 3.05
N LYS A 145 -8.78 2.70 2.94
CA LYS A 145 -9.69 2.50 4.09
C LYS A 145 -9.45 1.19 4.87
N LYS A 146 -8.69 0.26 4.30
CA LYS A 146 -8.20 -0.96 4.90
C LYS A 146 -6.76 -1.18 4.49
N GLU A 147 -5.98 -1.78 5.37
CA GLU A 147 -4.65 -2.28 5.08
C GLU A 147 -4.71 -3.54 4.19
N PHE A 148 -3.79 -3.69 3.25
CA PHE A 148 -3.59 -4.88 2.43
C PHE A 148 -2.12 -5.29 2.48
N ASN A 149 -1.80 -6.37 3.19
CA ASN A 149 -0.43 -6.86 3.31
C ASN A 149 0.09 -7.40 1.97
N PHE A 150 1.40 -7.30 1.74
CA PHE A 150 2.02 -7.91 0.57
C PHE A 150 1.98 -9.44 0.65
N THR A 151 1.49 -10.08 -0.40
CA THR A 151 1.69 -11.53 -0.61
C THR A 151 2.97 -11.79 -1.37
N ARG A 152 3.38 -10.84 -2.21
CA ARG A 152 4.64 -10.84 -2.96
C ARG A 152 5.15 -9.42 -3.04
N ILE A 153 6.44 -9.24 -2.81
CA ILE A 153 7.17 -8.01 -3.07
C ILE A 153 8.60 -8.38 -3.48
N ASN A 154 9.11 -7.72 -4.51
CA ASN A 154 10.47 -7.88 -4.99
C ASN A 154 11.06 -6.50 -5.27
N ILE A 155 12.27 -6.26 -4.78
CA ILE A 155 13.03 -5.03 -4.98
C ILE A 155 14.43 -5.42 -5.43
N ALA A 156 14.82 -5.01 -6.64
CA ALA A 156 16.14 -5.29 -7.19
C ALA A 156 16.49 -4.25 -8.26
N ASN A 157 17.75 -3.79 -8.27
CA ASN A 157 18.25 -2.82 -9.26
C ASN A 157 17.33 -1.59 -9.42
N GLN A 158 16.90 -1.00 -8.29
CA GLN A 158 15.93 0.11 -8.25
C GLN A 158 14.55 -0.20 -8.86
N GLN A 159 14.26 -1.45 -9.23
CA GLN A 159 12.94 -1.87 -9.66
C GLN A 159 12.16 -2.44 -8.49
N ILE A 160 10.85 -2.24 -8.49
CA ILE A 160 9.94 -2.81 -7.50
C ILE A 160 8.71 -3.41 -8.18
N ALA A 161 8.30 -4.58 -7.71
CA ALA A 161 7.02 -5.17 -8.03
C ALA A 161 6.37 -5.75 -6.78
N PHE A 162 5.08 -5.50 -6.59
CA PHE A 162 4.34 -6.12 -5.48
C PHE A 162 2.94 -6.57 -5.89
N GLU A 163 2.39 -7.50 -5.10
CA GLU A 163 1.02 -7.95 -5.12
C GLU A 163 0.49 -8.06 -3.68
N THR A 164 -0.69 -7.52 -3.43
CA THR A 164 -1.31 -7.58 -2.10
C THR A 164 -2.19 -8.80 -1.93
N GLU A 165 -2.52 -9.12 -0.69
CA GLU A 165 -3.62 -10.04 -0.38
C GLU A 165 -4.95 -9.54 -0.99
N ALA A 166 -5.89 -10.44 -1.19
CA ALA A 166 -7.23 -10.11 -1.65
C ALA A 166 -8.20 -9.96 -0.47
N LYS A 167 -8.82 -8.79 -0.29
CA LYS A 167 -9.89 -8.57 0.69
C LYS A 167 -11.20 -8.28 -0.01
N LYS A 168 -12.19 -9.16 0.21
CA LYS A 168 -13.51 -9.09 -0.47
C LYS A 168 -13.35 -9.00 -2.00
N GLY A 169 -12.48 -9.83 -2.56
CA GLY A 169 -12.18 -9.88 -3.99
C GLY A 169 -11.26 -8.76 -4.50
N ILE A 170 -10.97 -7.71 -3.73
CA ILE A 170 -10.08 -6.62 -4.14
C ILE A 170 -8.64 -6.94 -3.80
N SER A 171 -7.73 -6.78 -4.76
CA SER A 171 -6.28 -6.78 -4.54
C SER A 171 -5.60 -5.70 -5.40
N TYR A 172 -4.34 -5.43 -5.11
CA TYR A 172 -3.53 -4.44 -5.82
C TYR A 172 -2.26 -5.08 -6.35
N GLN A 173 -1.81 -4.59 -7.52
CA GLN A 173 -0.54 -4.96 -8.12
C GLN A 173 0.19 -3.70 -8.57
N PHE A 174 1.50 -3.69 -8.42
CA PHE A 174 2.34 -2.57 -8.84
C PHE A 174 3.61 -3.08 -9.51
N VAL A 175 4.06 -2.36 -10.53
CA VAL A 175 5.37 -2.51 -11.17
C VAL A 175 5.91 -1.12 -11.43
N GLY A 176 7.11 -0.83 -10.91
CA GLY A 176 7.71 0.49 -11.00
C GLY A 176 9.20 0.49 -10.77
N GLU A 177 9.74 1.69 -10.66
CA GLU A 177 11.15 1.94 -10.41
C GLU A 177 11.32 3.14 -9.46
N PHE A 178 12.32 3.05 -8.60
CA PHE A 178 12.81 4.15 -7.81
C PHE A 178 13.60 5.10 -8.71
N ILE A 179 13.47 6.40 -8.46
CA ILE A 179 14.06 7.44 -9.28
C ILE A 179 14.83 8.43 -8.41
N GLU A 180 15.84 9.06 -9.00
CA GLU A 180 16.61 10.14 -8.38
C GLU A 180 15.76 11.43 -8.35
N GLY A 181 14.81 11.51 -7.40
CA GLY A 181 14.09 12.72 -7.03
C GLY A 181 13.63 13.62 -8.18
N GLU A 182 12.43 13.39 -8.72
CA GLU A 182 11.85 14.29 -9.73
C GLU A 182 11.01 15.39 -9.04
N ALA A 183 11.41 16.65 -9.19
CA ALA A 183 10.66 17.80 -8.67
C ALA A 183 9.30 17.93 -9.38
N ILE A 184 8.22 18.02 -8.59
CA ILE A 184 6.84 18.16 -9.07
C ILE A 184 6.20 19.34 -8.37
N GLU A 185 5.68 20.28 -9.15
CA GLU A 185 4.85 21.36 -8.63
C GLU A 185 3.46 20.82 -8.27
N VAL A 186 3.11 20.94 -6.99
CA VAL A 186 1.85 20.47 -6.42
C VAL A 186 1.09 21.67 -5.89
N LYS A 187 -0.23 21.60 -6.05
CA LYS A 187 -1.17 22.57 -5.49
C LYS A 187 -2.03 21.86 -4.46
N ASP A 188 -2.03 22.36 -3.23
CA ASP A 188 -2.87 21.80 -2.17
C ASP A 188 -4.35 22.18 -2.35
N LYS A 189 -5.18 21.80 -1.36
CA LYS A 189 -6.63 22.05 -1.39
C LYS A 189 -6.98 23.53 -1.23
N ASP A 190 -6.11 24.32 -0.60
CA ASP A 190 -6.28 25.75 -0.37
C ASP A 190 -5.69 26.60 -1.50
N GLY A 191 -5.01 25.95 -2.45
CA GLY A 191 -4.41 26.56 -3.61
C GLY A 191 -2.97 27.03 -3.40
N TYR A 192 -2.32 26.64 -2.30
CA TYR A 192 -0.89 26.88 -2.11
C TYR A 192 -0.08 25.97 -3.01
N GLU A 193 0.90 26.56 -3.70
CA GLU A 193 1.81 25.87 -4.60
C GLU A 193 3.12 25.57 -3.87
N TYR A 194 3.56 24.33 -3.94
CA TYR A 194 4.81 23.85 -3.35
C TYR A 194 5.46 22.79 -4.25
N THR A 195 6.74 22.53 -4.04
CA THR A 195 7.47 21.50 -4.78
C THR A 195 7.61 20.25 -3.92
N ASP A 196 7.19 19.12 -4.47
CA ASP A 196 7.38 17.79 -3.92
C ASP A 196 8.39 17.01 -4.78
N TYR A 197 8.95 15.92 -4.26
CA TYR A 197 9.96 15.12 -4.98
C TYR A 197 9.48 13.67 -5.14
N ALA A 198 9.23 13.25 -6.38
CA ALA A 198 8.93 11.86 -6.66
C ALA A 198 10.19 11.00 -6.53
N VAL A 199 10.09 9.96 -5.73
CA VAL A 199 11.16 8.98 -5.49
C VAL A 199 10.82 7.59 -6.03
N LEU A 200 9.55 7.36 -6.35
CA LEU A 200 9.05 6.11 -6.91
C LEU A 200 8.02 6.41 -7.99
N LYS A 201 8.10 5.76 -9.14
CA LYS A 201 7.07 5.87 -10.19
C LYS A 201 6.74 4.50 -10.76
N GLY A 202 5.51 4.33 -11.24
CA GLY A 202 5.15 3.07 -11.86
C GLY A 202 3.67 2.94 -12.17
N ARG A 203 3.26 1.70 -12.44
CA ARG A 203 1.93 1.34 -12.89
C ARG A 203 1.22 0.57 -11.79
N LEU A 204 0.18 1.19 -11.23
CA LEU A 204 -0.66 0.63 -10.19
C LEU A 204 -1.94 0.06 -10.80
N LYS A 205 -2.28 -1.17 -10.44
CA LYS A 205 -3.47 -1.89 -10.89
C LYS A 205 -4.33 -2.28 -9.70
N LYS A 206 -5.64 -2.09 -9.83
CA LYS A 206 -6.66 -2.60 -8.91
C LYS A 206 -7.39 -3.76 -9.55
N MET A 207 -7.44 -4.87 -8.86
CA MET A 207 -8.08 -6.11 -9.31
C MET A 207 -9.36 -6.34 -8.50
N ARG A 208 -10.37 -6.96 -9.12
CA ARG A 208 -11.55 -7.53 -8.47
C ARG A 208 -11.75 -8.95 -8.99
N ASP A 209 -11.67 -9.92 -8.10
CA ASP A 209 -11.85 -11.34 -8.42
C ASP A 209 -10.95 -11.77 -9.59
N GLY A 210 -9.68 -11.35 -9.54
CA GLY A 210 -8.67 -11.60 -10.57
C GLY A 210 -8.79 -10.76 -11.84
N LYS A 211 -9.84 -9.94 -12.01
CA LYS A 211 -10.03 -9.06 -13.17
C LYS A 211 -9.60 -7.63 -12.88
N LYS A 212 -8.86 -7.02 -13.80
CA LYS A 212 -8.43 -5.61 -13.67
C LYS A 212 -9.65 -4.67 -13.77
N ILE A 213 -9.86 -3.85 -12.75
CA ILE A 213 -10.96 -2.85 -12.71
C ILE A 213 -10.46 -1.41 -12.77
N ALA A 214 -9.18 -1.16 -12.47
CA ALA A 214 -8.56 0.14 -12.65
C ALA A 214 -7.05 -0.01 -12.88
N GLU A 215 -6.46 0.96 -13.57
CA GLU A 215 -5.04 1.06 -13.82
C GLU A 215 -4.67 2.54 -13.96
N SER A 216 -3.53 2.94 -13.39
CA SER A 216 -2.98 4.28 -13.55
C SER A 216 -1.47 4.24 -13.45
N GLU A 217 -0.82 5.14 -14.16
CA GLU A 217 0.53 5.54 -13.82
C GLU A 217 0.48 6.50 -12.64
N VAL A 218 1.38 6.31 -11.69
CA VAL A 218 1.44 7.05 -10.42
C VAL A 218 2.89 7.37 -10.10
N LYS A 219 3.09 8.47 -9.38
CA LYS A 219 4.36 8.87 -8.78
C LYS A 219 4.15 9.02 -7.29
N PHE A 220 5.10 8.56 -6.51
CA PHE A 220 5.07 8.66 -5.06
C PHE A 220 6.21 9.54 -4.55
N ALA A 221 5.90 10.34 -3.55
CA ALA A 221 6.87 10.96 -2.66
C ALA A 221 6.95 10.14 -1.38
N ILE A 222 8.08 10.27 -0.68
CA ILE A 222 8.30 9.66 0.63
C ILE A 222 7.88 10.65 1.71
N MET A 223 7.15 10.17 2.71
CA MET A 223 6.91 10.93 3.92
C MET A 223 8.13 10.76 4.81
N ASP A 224 9.04 11.74 4.77
CA ASP A 224 10.13 11.79 5.75
C ASP A 224 9.50 11.98 7.14
N GLY A 225 9.55 10.93 7.96
CA GLY A 225 9.18 11.03 9.37
C GLY A 225 10.14 11.97 10.07
N CYS A 226 9.66 13.15 10.48
CA CYS A 226 10.40 14.07 11.35
C CYS A 226 10.73 13.44 12.70
#